data_AF-A0A2A9KJL7-F1
#
_entry.id   AF-A0A2A9KJL7-F1
#
_cell.length_a   1.000
_cell.length_b   1.000
_cell.length_c   1.000
_cell.angle_alpha   90.00
_cell.angle_beta   90.00
_cell.angle_gamma   90.00
#
_symmetry.space_group_name_H-M   'P 1'
#
loop_
_entity.id
_entity.type
_entity.pdbx_description
1 polymer ?
#
loop_
_entity_poly.entity_id
_entity_poly.type
_entity_poly.pdbx_seq_one_letter_code
_entity_poly.pdbx_strand_id
1 'polypeptide(L)'
;MKSNVVYTDSKISKEKASFAPAAGYDSGWVDANNQTNHNMAFTHGLGRSPTQVTVLFSPDQETSYPLQWSWNPENSGSPVTIWFNDHTVQCSIWNGSSLHGAWNGATGQWTNWSTGYLRVFAS
;
A
#
# COMPACT_ATOMS: atom_id res chain seq x y z
N MET A 1 15.84 -13.85 -18.50
CA MET A 1 15.52 -14.84 -17.45
C MET A 1 14.01 -14.82 -17.24
N LYS A 2 13.31 -15.97 -17.35
CA LYS A 2 11.89 -16.05 -16.98
C LYS A 2 11.81 -15.93 -15.47
N SER A 3 11.32 -14.82 -14.95
CA SER A 3 11.07 -14.65 -13.52
C SER A 3 9.90 -15.56 -13.13
N ASN A 4 10.12 -16.41 -12.13
CA ASN A 4 9.08 -17.22 -11.50
C ASN A 4 8.21 -16.29 -10.64
N VAL A 5 7.25 -15.61 -11.26
CA VAL A 5 6.32 -14.69 -10.61
C VAL A 5 5.04 -15.43 -10.25
N VAL A 6 4.68 -15.41 -8.97
CA VAL A 6 3.36 -15.88 -8.51
C VAL A 6 2.46 -14.67 -8.32
N TYR A 7 1.34 -14.65 -9.03
CA TYR A 7 0.24 -13.70 -8.84
C TYR A 7 -0.82 -14.34 -7.95
N THR A 8 -1.36 -13.59 -6.99
CA THR A 8 -2.43 -14.08 -6.14
C THR A 8 -3.47 -12.99 -5.88
N ASP A 9 -4.72 -13.41 -5.77
CA ASP A 9 -5.84 -12.53 -5.46
C ASP A 9 -5.88 -12.21 -3.97
N SER A 10 -6.35 -11.00 -3.67
CA SER A 10 -6.54 -10.56 -2.29
C SER A 10 -7.76 -11.22 -1.65
N LYS A 11 -7.72 -11.45 -0.34
CA LYS A 11 -8.83 -12.02 0.44
C LYS A 11 -9.11 -11.18 1.67
N ILE A 12 -10.37 -10.86 1.95
CA ILE A 12 -10.73 -10.17 3.20
C ILE A 12 -10.57 -11.14 4.38
N SER A 13 -9.76 -10.76 5.36
CA SER A 13 -9.65 -11.50 6.62
C SER A 13 -10.71 -11.12 7.65
N LYS A 14 -11.08 -12.10 8.48
CA LYS A 14 -11.86 -11.92 9.73
C LYS A 14 -10.98 -11.49 10.92
N GLU A 15 -9.67 -11.63 10.81
CA GLU A 15 -8.65 -11.39 11.84
C GLU A 15 -7.70 -10.27 11.42
N LYS A 16 -8.26 -9.15 10.93
CA LYS A 16 -7.47 -8.01 10.43
C LYS A 16 -6.45 -7.53 11.47
N ALA A 17 -5.25 -7.20 11.00
CA ALA A 17 -4.20 -6.64 11.85
C ALA A 17 -4.70 -5.40 12.61
N SER A 18 -4.58 -5.47 13.94
CA SER A 18 -4.90 -4.39 14.86
C SER A 18 -3.67 -3.51 15.08
N PHE A 19 -3.88 -2.20 15.17
CA PHE A 19 -2.84 -1.22 15.46
C PHE A 19 -3.23 -0.48 16.73
N ALA A 20 -2.24 -0.09 17.53
CA ALA A 20 -2.48 0.78 18.67
C ALA A 20 -3.13 2.09 18.17
N PRO A 21 -4.06 2.69 18.94
CA PRO A 21 -4.67 3.96 18.55
C PRO A 21 -3.59 4.99 18.25
N ALA A 22 -3.52 5.43 17.00
CA ALA A 22 -2.57 6.47 16.59
C ALA A 22 -3.05 7.81 17.15
N ALA A 23 -2.11 8.68 17.57
CA ALA A 23 -2.41 10.06 17.97
C ALA A 23 -2.74 10.98 16.78
N GLY A 24 -3.33 10.43 15.71
CA GLY A 24 -3.51 11.09 14.42
C GLY A 24 -4.56 10.39 13.56
N TYR A 25 -4.41 10.51 12.24
CA TYR A 25 -5.27 9.89 11.25
C TYR A 25 -4.89 8.44 11.00
N ASP A 26 -5.91 7.60 10.87
CA ASP A 26 -5.83 6.21 10.43
C ASP A 26 -7.00 5.97 9.46
N SER A 27 -6.69 5.66 8.20
CA SER A 27 -7.72 5.44 7.18
C SER A 27 -8.50 4.13 7.36
N GLY A 28 -7.99 3.19 8.16
CA GLY A 28 -8.35 1.78 8.04
C GLY A 28 -7.88 1.19 6.69
N TRP A 29 -8.16 -0.09 6.49
CA TRP A 29 -7.85 -0.77 5.21
C TRP A 29 -8.85 -0.36 4.13
N VAL A 30 -8.35 0.14 3.00
CA VAL A 30 -9.11 0.55 1.82
C VAL A 30 -8.70 -0.30 0.63
N ASP A 31 -9.68 -0.84 -0.09
CA ASP A 31 -9.45 -1.65 -1.30
C ASP A 31 -8.64 -0.87 -2.34
N ALA A 32 -7.64 -1.54 -2.92
CA ALA A 32 -6.77 -1.02 -3.96
C ALA A 32 -6.68 -2.02 -5.11
N ASN A 33 -6.56 -1.51 -6.33
CA ASN A 33 -6.23 -2.29 -7.52
C ASN A 33 -5.34 -1.47 -8.45
N ASN A 34 -4.71 -2.07 -9.44
CA ASN A 34 -3.91 -1.38 -10.45
C ASN A 34 -4.50 -1.50 -11.87
N GLN A 35 -5.83 -1.69 -12.02
CA GLN A 35 -6.44 -1.91 -13.34
C GLN A 35 -6.35 -0.68 -14.25
N THR A 36 -6.42 0.51 -13.65
CA THR A 36 -6.31 1.80 -14.33
C THR A 36 -5.38 2.73 -13.57
N ASN A 37 -4.87 3.76 -14.24
CA ASN A 37 -4.17 4.84 -13.55
C ASN A 37 -5.18 5.67 -12.76
N HIS A 38 -4.97 5.81 -11.47
CA HIS A 38 -5.84 6.60 -10.61
C HIS A 38 -5.13 7.04 -9.34
N ASN A 39 -5.77 7.96 -8.62
CA ASN A 39 -5.32 8.39 -7.31
C ASN A 39 -6.29 7.86 -6.25
N MET A 40 -5.74 7.25 -5.21
CA MET A 40 -6.48 6.95 -3.99
C MET A 40 -6.33 8.12 -3.03
N ALA A 41 -7.47 8.73 -2.67
CA ALA A 41 -7.53 9.88 -1.78
C ALA A 41 -7.94 9.44 -0.36
N PHE A 42 -7.10 9.77 0.62
CA PHE A 42 -7.33 9.51 2.04
C PHE A 42 -7.53 10.84 2.75
N THR A 43 -8.79 11.24 2.92
CA THR A 43 -9.15 12.49 3.60
C THR A 43 -8.91 12.37 5.09
N HIS A 44 -8.13 13.29 5.65
CA HIS A 44 -7.81 13.34 7.07
C HIS A 44 -8.31 14.63 7.73
N GLY A 45 -8.55 14.57 9.04
CA GLY A 45 -9.06 15.70 9.84
C GLY A 45 -8.00 16.53 10.56
N LEU A 46 -6.72 16.44 10.16
CA LEU A 46 -5.61 17.09 10.88
C LEU A 46 -5.61 18.64 10.79
N GLY A 47 -6.26 19.22 9.78
CA GLY A 47 -6.31 20.68 9.56
C GLY A 47 -4.97 21.33 9.22
N ARG A 48 -3.96 20.51 8.92
CA ARG A 48 -2.59 20.89 8.55
C ARG A 48 -1.95 19.73 7.80
N SER A 49 -0.93 20.02 6.98
CA SER A 49 -0.17 18.97 6.32
C SER A 49 0.52 18.07 7.35
N PRO A 50 0.39 16.73 7.24
CA PRO A 50 1.04 15.82 8.16
C PRO A 50 2.57 15.94 8.08
N THR A 51 3.22 15.75 9.22
CA THR A 51 4.69 15.70 9.34
C THR A 51 5.23 14.28 9.21
N GLN A 52 4.37 13.29 9.52
CA GLN A 52 4.65 11.88 9.37
C GLN A 52 3.53 11.21 8.60
N VAL A 53 3.87 10.42 7.58
CA VAL A 53 2.95 9.59 6.82
C VAL A 53 3.54 8.19 6.70
N THR A 54 2.75 7.17 7.00
CA THR A 54 3.08 5.76 6.76
C THR A 54 1.98 5.12 5.92
N VAL A 55 2.37 4.49 4.83
CA VAL A 55 1.45 3.72 3.99
C VAL A 55 1.82 2.25 4.10
N LEU A 56 0.82 1.43 4.41
CA LEU A 56 0.95 -0.02 4.46
C LEU A 56 0.18 -0.63 3.29
N PHE A 57 0.77 -1.65 2.68
CA PHE A 57 0.07 -2.55 1.77
C PHE A 57 -0.26 -3.85 2.51
N SER A 58 -1.41 -4.43 2.19
CA SER A 58 -1.74 -5.78 2.62
C SER A 58 -2.52 -6.52 1.53
N PRO A 59 -2.17 -7.77 1.20
CA PRO A 59 -2.97 -8.59 0.29
C PRO A 59 -4.20 -9.20 0.98
N ASP A 60 -4.24 -9.26 2.31
CA ASP A 60 -5.22 -10.04 3.07
C ASP A 60 -5.79 -9.34 4.32
N GLN A 61 -5.28 -8.15 4.65
CA GLN A 61 -5.51 -7.38 5.88
C GLN A 61 -4.90 -8.00 7.15
N GLU A 62 -4.17 -9.11 7.05
CA GLU A 62 -3.43 -9.76 8.16
C GLU A 62 -1.93 -9.44 8.04
N THR A 63 -1.37 -9.73 6.88
CA THR A 63 0.04 -9.50 6.56
C THR A 63 0.21 -8.07 6.07
N SER A 64 1.00 -7.28 6.80
CA SER A 64 1.25 -5.88 6.45
C SER A 64 2.68 -5.67 5.96
N TYR A 65 2.81 -5.01 4.83
CA TYR A 65 4.08 -4.61 4.24
C TYR A 65 4.19 -3.09 4.29
N PRO A 66 5.26 -2.52 4.89
CA PRO A 66 5.51 -1.09 4.78
C PRO A 66 5.85 -0.74 3.34
N LEU A 67 5.12 0.22 2.75
CA LEU A 67 5.45 0.69 1.41
C LEU A 67 6.67 1.60 1.49
N GLN A 68 7.79 1.11 0.95
CA GLN A 68 9.04 1.85 0.90
C GLN A 68 9.15 2.63 -0.41
N TRP A 69 8.76 3.90 -0.37
CA TRP A 69 8.98 4.85 -1.46
C TRP A 69 10.43 5.38 -1.42
N SER A 70 11.22 5.44 -2.49
CA SER A 70 11.07 5.07 -3.91
C SER A 70 12.07 3.96 -4.29
N TRP A 71 12.07 2.83 -3.59
CA TRP A 71 13.25 1.96 -3.54
C TRP A 71 13.59 1.25 -4.87
N ASN A 72 12.60 0.84 -5.69
CA ASN A 72 12.76 0.55 -7.13
C ASN A 72 11.36 0.22 -7.72
N PRO A 73 10.71 1.10 -8.50
CA PRO A 73 9.32 0.93 -8.92
C PRO A 73 9.05 -0.34 -9.74
N GLU A 74 10.05 -0.92 -10.40
CA GLU A 74 9.90 -2.17 -11.15
C GLU A 74 9.70 -3.39 -10.22
N ASN A 75 10.09 -3.29 -8.94
CA ASN A 75 10.10 -4.41 -7.99
C ASN A 75 9.34 -4.14 -6.68
N SER A 76 9.14 -2.87 -6.27
CA SER A 76 8.50 -2.52 -4.99
C SER A 76 7.00 -2.18 -5.08
N GLY A 77 6.47 -1.99 -6.29
CA GLY A 77 5.05 -1.74 -6.56
C GLY A 77 4.57 -0.28 -6.35
N SER A 78 3.26 -0.09 -6.43
CA SER A 78 2.53 1.18 -6.22
C SER A 78 2.25 1.48 -4.73
N PRO A 79 2.11 2.75 -4.33
CA PRO A 79 1.99 3.93 -5.17
C PRO A 79 3.33 4.44 -5.71
N VAL A 80 3.28 4.98 -6.93
CA VAL A 80 4.44 5.61 -7.58
C VAL A 80 4.76 6.99 -7.00
N THR A 81 3.74 7.66 -6.47
CA THR A 81 3.85 8.97 -5.81
C THR A 81 2.94 8.98 -4.59
N ILE A 82 3.47 9.48 -3.47
CA ILE A 82 2.69 9.85 -2.30
C ILE A 82 2.85 11.36 -2.11
N TRP A 83 1.75 12.09 -2.02
CA TRP A 83 1.76 13.50 -1.65
C TRP A 83 0.60 13.80 -0.73
N PHE A 84 0.72 14.89 0.01
CA PHE A 84 -0.26 15.26 1.01
C PHE A 84 -0.33 16.77 1.19
N ASN A 85 -1.51 17.22 1.61
CA ASN A 85 -1.77 18.59 1.99
C ASN A 85 -2.48 18.61 3.35
N ASP A 86 -3.10 19.73 3.69
CA ASP A 86 -3.83 19.93 4.93
C ASP A 86 -5.16 19.15 5.05
N HIS A 87 -5.59 18.49 3.98
CA HIS A 87 -6.86 17.76 3.93
C HIS A 87 -6.72 16.28 3.52
N THR A 88 -5.70 15.92 2.76
CA THR A 88 -5.62 14.59 2.12
C THR A 88 -4.20 14.06 2.05
N VAL A 89 -4.05 12.75 2.22
CA VAL A 89 -2.94 11.97 1.66
C VAL A 89 -3.42 11.35 0.35
N GLN A 90 -2.59 11.42 -0.69
CA GLN A 90 -2.89 10.90 -2.01
C GLN A 90 -1.84 9.87 -2.41
N CYS A 91 -2.30 8.74 -2.92
CA CYS A 91 -1.46 7.66 -3.44
C CYS A 91 -1.76 7.47 -4.92
N SER A 92 -0.82 7.79 -5.81
CA SER A 92 -0.95 7.52 -7.25
C SER A 92 -0.67 6.07 -7.56
N ILE A 93 -1.66 5.38 -8.11
CA ILE A 93 -1.54 4.01 -8.58
C ILE A 93 -1.28 4.02 -10.08
N TRP A 94 -0.20 3.35 -10.50
CA TRP A 94 0.15 3.18 -11.90
C TRP A 94 -0.15 1.75 -12.35
N ASN A 95 -0.91 1.61 -13.43
CA ASN A 95 -1.34 0.32 -13.96
C ASN A 95 -0.20 -0.50 -14.60
N GLY A 96 0.96 0.11 -14.84
CA GLY A 96 2.15 -0.59 -15.36
C GLY A 96 2.95 -1.34 -14.30
N SER A 97 2.58 -1.25 -13.02
CA SER A 97 3.27 -1.89 -11.89
C SER A 97 2.30 -2.64 -10.99
N SER A 98 2.75 -3.70 -10.29
CA SER A 98 1.97 -4.31 -9.20
C SER A 98 1.67 -3.29 -8.10
N LEU A 99 0.66 -3.55 -7.26
CA LEU A 99 0.48 -2.79 -6.03
C LEU A 99 1.64 -3.03 -5.07
N HIS A 100 2.11 -4.27 -4.95
CA HIS A 100 3.31 -4.55 -4.17
C HIS A 100 3.99 -5.82 -4.69
N GLY A 101 5.28 -5.92 -4.39
CA GLY A 101 6.09 -7.11 -4.57
C GLY A 101 6.84 -7.43 -3.29
N ALA A 102 6.84 -8.69 -2.87
CA ALA A 102 7.62 -9.16 -1.74
C ALA A 102 8.60 -10.26 -2.18
N TRP A 103 9.88 -10.09 -1.86
CA TRP A 103 10.91 -11.09 -2.11
C TRP A 103 11.01 -12.05 -0.93
N ASN A 104 10.90 -13.34 -1.22
CA ASN A 104 11.19 -14.39 -0.25
C ASN A 104 12.60 -14.95 -0.50
N GLY A 105 13.54 -14.58 0.37
CA GLY A 105 14.93 -15.03 0.29
C GLY A 105 15.13 -16.54 0.54
N ALA A 106 14.18 -17.20 1.19
CA ALA A 106 14.25 -18.65 1.42
C ALA A 106 13.86 -19.45 0.17
N THR A 107 12.89 -18.98 -0.61
CA THR A 107 12.45 -19.65 -1.85
C THR A 107 13.11 -19.08 -3.10
N GLY A 108 13.74 -17.90 -3.00
CA GLY A 108 14.31 -17.21 -4.15
C GLY A 108 13.24 -16.75 -5.13
N GLN A 109 12.06 -16.36 -4.64
CA GLN A 109 10.90 -16.00 -5.48
C GLN A 109 10.27 -14.67 -5.06
N TRP A 110 9.71 -13.98 -6.06
CA TRP A 110 8.86 -12.80 -5.87
C TRP A 110 7.40 -13.20 -5.88
N THR A 111 6.64 -12.67 -4.93
CA THR A 111 5.18 -12.64 -4.99
C THR A 111 4.73 -11.23 -5.32
N ASN A 112 3.83 -11.08 -6.29
CA ASN A 112 3.32 -9.80 -6.74
C ASN A 112 1.79 -9.76 -6.66
N TRP A 113 1.24 -8.60 -6.30
CA TRP A 113 -0.20 -8.41 -6.15
C TRP A 113 -0.70 -7.25 -7.02
N SER A 114 -1.76 -7.47 -7.79
CA SER A 114 -2.47 -6.44 -8.58
C SER A 114 -3.71 -5.88 -7.86
N THR A 115 -4.15 -6.55 -6.80
CA THR A 115 -5.23 -6.15 -5.90
C THR A 115 -4.73 -6.22 -4.46
N GLY A 116 -5.42 -5.55 -3.53
CA GLY A 116 -5.08 -5.58 -2.12
C GLY A 116 -5.71 -4.45 -1.35
N TYR A 117 -5.05 -4.06 -0.28
CA TYR A 117 -5.50 -3.02 0.62
C TYR A 117 -4.37 -2.05 0.92
N LEU A 118 -4.71 -0.77 0.93
CA LEU A 118 -3.84 0.28 1.48
C LEU A 118 -4.41 0.78 2.79
N ARG A 119 -3.52 1.09 3.74
CA ARG A 119 -3.87 1.79 4.98
C ARG A 119 -2.85 2.89 5.22
N VAL A 120 -3.35 4.07 5.54
CA VAL A 120 -2.57 5.29 5.73
C VAL A 120 -2.68 5.73 7.18
N PHE A 121 -1.52 5.93 7.80
CA PHE A 121 -1.38 6.64 9.07
C PHE A 121 -0.76 8.00 8.82
N ALA A 122 -1.27 9.05 9.47
CA ALA A 122 -0.73 10.40 9.33
C ALA A 122 -0.84 11.24 10.62
N SER A 123 0.14 12.09 10.91
CA SER A 123 0.16 12.98 12.09
C SER A 123 0.94 14.29 11.90
#